data_AF-A0A5M8FFW7-F1
#
_entry.id   AF-A0A5M8FFW7-F1
#
_cell.length_a   1.000
_cell.length_b   1.000
_cell.length_c   1.000
_cell.angle_alpha   90.00
_cell.angle_beta   90.00
_cell.angle_gamma   90.00
#
_symmetry.space_group_name_H-M   'P 1'
#
loop_
_entity.id
_entity.type
_entity.pdbx_description
1 polymer ?
#
loop_
_entity_poly.entity_id
_entity_poly.type
_entity_poly.pdbx_seq_one_letter_code
_entity_poly.pdbx_strand_id
1 'polypeptide(L)'
;MQTPTPIPAPTSAQRTSAANPGIAYSAGDRLRMAVAVRCAARTFDEDQLSALVAELQARGVHPGEATEALLWGNCGRLERVVRELVAQGGTAAMPWVVERAIDIAGGESAVLVDLAAAEGLAKYRRGAGRGELTGRGRKPTVGEQRVPVLAHFPPRPLQPSVPAAVPGYGLYTHVLFAGPAAQARGRGVDGGDELLRVIETYVLEGESRGPGLESVAGSGPDPAAHTFLVPVYADVRDAGLVERANADLSAQLLTTLVGYLDAADQPELARRLRAGRGPFLVSGLEPSLLPGTPDAARMVVDLGSVGPEYMYSVVDAYDRRIAPELLGRPESLMALRDRLVAIFPSSAIDARAGAPADDWIAFLGGTQEGGGTVADAMTP
;
A
#
# COMPACT_ATOMS: atom_id res chain seq x y z
N MET A 1 22.50 5.31 75.86
CA MET A 1 22.20 6.26 74.76
C MET A 1 23.15 5.94 73.62
N GLN A 2 22.66 5.25 72.60
CA GLN A 2 23.40 4.93 71.37
C GLN A 2 22.65 5.60 70.21
N THR A 3 23.35 6.45 69.48
CA THR A 3 22.87 7.12 68.26
C THR A 3 22.76 6.11 67.10
N PRO A 4 21.64 6.06 66.37
CA PRO A 4 21.52 5.18 65.21
C PRO A 4 22.26 5.77 64.01
N THR A 5 23.04 4.90 63.35
CA THR A 5 23.77 5.16 62.10
C THR A 5 22.80 5.31 60.92
N PRO A 6 22.97 6.30 60.02
CA PRO A 6 22.10 6.45 58.86
C PRO A 6 22.40 5.39 57.78
N ILE A 7 21.33 4.81 57.23
CA ILE A 7 21.35 3.90 56.08
C ILE A 7 21.55 4.72 54.80
N PRO A 8 22.53 4.39 53.93
CA PRO A 8 22.68 5.08 52.66
C PRO A 8 21.57 4.69 51.67
N ALA A 9 20.99 5.68 51.00
CA ALA A 9 19.99 5.50 49.95
C ALA A 9 20.59 4.78 48.72
N PRO A 10 19.82 3.92 48.02
CA PRO A 10 20.30 3.22 46.84
C PRO A 10 20.49 4.21 45.67
N THR A 11 21.72 4.31 45.19
CA THR A 11 22.11 5.04 44.00
C THR A 11 21.39 4.49 42.78
N SER A 12 20.71 5.36 42.04
CA SER A 12 20.06 5.06 40.76
C SER A 12 21.11 4.78 39.68
N ALA A 13 21.67 3.57 39.69
CA ALA A 13 22.49 3.08 38.60
C ALA A 13 21.59 2.60 37.46
N GLN A 14 21.77 3.25 36.31
CA GLN A 14 21.29 2.92 34.97
C GLN A 14 21.03 1.42 34.76
N ARG A 15 19.75 1.06 34.60
CA ARG A 15 19.35 -0.08 33.76
C ARG A 15 19.19 0.44 32.33
N THR A 16 20.28 0.66 31.64
CA THR A 16 20.27 0.59 30.18
C THR A 16 20.00 -0.86 29.82
N SER A 17 18.78 -1.11 29.34
CA SER A 17 18.38 -2.37 28.70
C SER A 17 19.41 -2.72 27.63
N ALA A 18 20.27 -3.69 27.91
CA ALA A 18 21.12 -4.30 26.91
C ALA A 18 20.21 -4.93 25.85
N ALA A 19 20.17 -4.34 24.66
CA ALA A 19 19.59 -4.96 23.49
C ALA A 19 20.31 -6.29 23.27
N ASN A 20 19.57 -7.39 23.38
CA ASN A 20 20.08 -8.74 23.18
C ASN A 20 20.49 -8.89 21.71
N PRO A 21 21.78 -9.06 21.37
CA PRO A 21 22.19 -9.24 19.99
C PRO A 21 22.00 -10.72 19.62
N GLY A 22 21.21 -10.99 18.57
CA GLY A 22 21.46 -12.17 17.73
C GLY A 22 20.36 -13.22 17.54
N ILE A 23 19.11 -13.03 17.98
CA ILE A 23 18.03 -13.94 17.56
C ILE A 23 17.50 -13.47 16.20
N ALA A 24 17.97 -14.12 15.13
CA ALA A 24 17.39 -13.94 13.80
C ALA A 24 16.00 -14.60 13.78
N TYR A 25 14.96 -13.80 13.88
CA TYR A 25 13.57 -14.25 13.77
C TYR A 25 13.29 -14.79 12.37
N SER A 26 12.58 -15.92 12.30
CA SER A 26 12.12 -16.44 11.03
C SER A 26 11.13 -15.47 10.37
N ALA A 27 10.83 -15.76 9.11
CA ALA A 27 9.82 -15.08 8.34
C ALA A 27 8.46 -14.99 9.00
N GLY A 28 7.95 -16.14 9.42
CA GLY A 28 6.69 -16.23 10.14
C GLY A 28 6.76 -15.47 11.46
N ASP A 29 7.88 -15.55 12.19
CA ASP A 29 8.02 -14.86 13.48
C ASP A 29 7.90 -13.34 13.34
N ARG A 30 8.55 -12.74 12.35
CA ARG A 30 8.46 -11.30 12.09
C ARG A 30 7.05 -10.87 11.71
N LEU A 31 6.37 -11.66 10.87
CA LEU A 31 4.98 -11.40 10.51
C LEU A 31 4.06 -11.47 11.74
N ARG A 32 4.19 -12.54 12.54
CA ARG A 32 3.41 -12.72 13.78
C ARG A 32 3.62 -11.56 14.75
N MET A 33 4.87 -11.14 14.96
CA MET A 33 5.18 -9.99 15.82
C MET A 33 4.55 -8.69 15.29
N ALA A 34 4.67 -8.41 13.98
CA ALA A 34 4.11 -7.21 13.38
C ALA A 34 2.58 -7.15 13.51
N VAL A 35 1.89 -8.28 13.26
CA VAL A 35 0.44 -8.39 13.42
C VAL A 35 0.03 -8.25 14.89
N ALA A 36 0.73 -8.92 15.81
CA ALA A 36 0.46 -8.83 17.24
C ALA A 36 0.59 -7.40 17.79
N VAL A 37 1.62 -6.66 17.38
CA VAL A 37 1.81 -5.25 17.77
C VAL A 37 0.62 -4.40 17.33
N ARG A 38 0.10 -4.63 16.12
CA ARG A 38 -1.03 -3.88 15.58
C ARG A 38 -2.34 -4.20 16.28
N CYS A 39 -2.53 -5.46 16.67
CA CYS A 39 -3.72 -5.92 17.38
C CYS A 39 -3.70 -5.63 18.88
N ALA A 40 -2.53 -5.31 19.46
CA ALA A 40 -2.40 -4.89 20.85
C ALA A 40 -2.99 -3.48 21.13
N ALA A 41 -3.26 -2.68 20.10
CA ALA A 41 -3.76 -1.32 20.23
C ALA A 41 -5.29 -1.27 20.51
N ARG A 42 -5.69 -1.43 21.78
CA ARG A 42 -7.09 -1.36 22.27
C ARG A 42 -8.08 -2.25 21.50
N THR A 43 -9.39 -2.12 21.75
CA THR A 43 -10.45 -2.98 21.21
C THR A 43 -10.41 -3.02 19.68
N PHE A 44 -9.89 -4.13 19.15
CA PHE A 44 -9.79 -4.35 17.71
C PHE A 44 -11.17 -4.69 17.13
N ASP A 45 -11.73 -3.79 16.34
CA ASP A 45 -13.11 -3.88 15.82
C ASP A 45 -13.21 -4.59 14.45
N GLU A 46 -14.39 -4.53 13.80
CA GLU A 46 -14.60 -5.23 12.51
C GLU A 46 -13.84 -4.57 11.38
N ASP A 47 -13.85 -3.24 11.37
CA ASP A 47 -13.33 -2.44 10.28
C ASP A 47 -11.80 -2.50 10.30
N GLN A 48 -11.20 -2.49 11.49
CA GLN A 48 -9.77 -2.70 11.68
C GLN A 48 -9.31 -4.10 11.25
N LEU A 49 -10.07 -5.16 11.57
CA LEU A 49 -9.78 -6.51 11.09
C LEU A 49 -9.91 -6.61 9.58
N SER A 50 -10.96 -6.02 9.01
CA SER A 50 -11.18 -6.00 7.57
C SER A 50 -10.03 -5.28 6.85
N ALA A 51 -9.62 -4.11 7.33
CA ALA A 51 -8.49 -3.36 6.78
C ALA A 51 -7.15 -4.12 6.90
N LEU A 52 -6.91 -4.78 8.04
CA LEU A 52 -5.69 -5.55 8.25
C LEU A 52 -5.63 -6.79 7.34
N VAL A 53 -6.74 -7.50 7.17
CA VAL A 53 -6.83 -8.64 6.24
C VAL A 53 -6.57 -8.17 4.81
N ALA A 54 -7.16 -7.04 4.40
CA ALA A 54 -6.94 -6.46 3.07
C ALA A 54 -5.47 -6.08 2.85
N GLU A 55 -4.82 -5.52 3.87
CA GLU A 55 -3.38 -5.19 3.81
C GLU A 55 -2.51 -6.45 3.67
N LEU A 56 -2.78 -7.50 4.46
CA LEU A 56 -2.04 -8.76 4.37
C LEU A 56 -2.16 -9.39 2.98
N GLN A 57 -3.37 -9.38 2.40
CA GLN A 57 -3.62 -9.87 1.05
C GLN A 57 -2.93 -8.99 -0.01
N ALA A 58 -2.99 -7.67 0.12
CA ALA A 58 -2.30 -6.74 -0.78
C ALA A 58 -0.78 -6.94 -0.76
N ARG A 59 -0.23 -7.35 0.39
CA ARG A 59 1.19 -7.72 0.56
C ARG A 59 1.52 -9.13 0.05
N GLY A 60 0.55 -9.85 -0.50
CA GLY A 60 0.73 -11.21 -1.02
C GLY A 60 0.99 -12.26 0.06
N VAL A 61 0.61 -11.99 1.32
CA VAL A 61 0.75 -12.96 2.41
C VAL A 61 -0.17 -14.15 2.13
N HIS A 62 0.37 -15.37 2.23
CA HIS A 62 -0.40 -16.58 2.00
C HIS A 62 -1.57 -16.66 3.00
N PRO A 63 -2.81 -17.05 2.60
CA PRO A 63 -3.96 -17.04 3.51
C PRO A 63 -3.78 -17.86 4.78
N GLY A 64 -3.07 -19.00 4.71
CA GLY A 64 -2.71 -19.77 5.90
C GLY A 64 -1.79 -19.01 6.86
N GLU A 65 -0.74 -18.35 6.34
CA GLU A 65 0.17 -17.55 7.16
C GLU A 65 -0.53 -16.34 7.79
N ALA A 66 -1.43 -15.69 7.05
CA ALA A 66 -2.27 -14.61 7.57
C ALA A 66 -3.20 -15.11 8.70
N THR A 67 -3.83 -16.28 8.52
CA THR A 67 -4.66 -16.93 9.54
C THR A 67 -3.85 -17.14 10.82
N GLU A 68 -2.66 -17.71 10.69
CA GLU A 68 -1.77 -17.92 11.83
C GLU A 68 -1.41 -16.60 12.51
N ALA A 69 -0.92 -15.62 11.77
CA ALA A 69 -0.52 -14.33 12.34
C ALA A 69 -1.65 -13.61 13.06
N LEU A 70 -2.87 -13.61 12.51
CA LEU A 70 -4.04 -12.96 13.11
C LEU A 70 -4.52 -13.66 14.39
N LEU A 71 -4.53 -15.00 14.40
CA LEU A 71 -4.94 -15.78 15.58
C LEU A 71 -3.92 -15.67 16.71
N TRP A 72 -2.62 -15.79 16.42
CA TRP A 72 -1.57 -15.60 17.42
C TRP A 72 -1.48 -14.15 17.92
N GLY A 73 -1.78 -13.18 17.05
CA GLY A 73 -1.85 -11.76 17.41
C GLY A 73 -3.10 -11.37 18.22
N ASN A 74 -4.02 -12.33 18.48
CA ASN A 74 -5.31 -12.09 19.14
C ASN A 74 -6.11 -10.93 18.52
N CYS A 75 -6.12 -10.86 17.18
CA CYS A 75 -6.77 -9.81 16.39
C CYS A 75 -8.31 -9.94 16.34
N GLY A 76 -8.90 -10.69 17.27
CA GLY A 76 -10.32 -11.03 17.29
C GLY A 76 -10.56 -12.50 17.64
N ARG A 77 -11.84 -12.88 17.70
CA ARG A 77 -12.24 -14.27 17.93
C ARG A 77 -11.98 -15.12 16.68
N LEU A 78 -11.75 -16.42 16.88
CA LEU A 78 -11.48 -17.39 15.82
C LEU A 78 -12.48 -17.28 14.66
N GLU A 79 -13.78 -17.33 14.95
CA GLU A 79 -14.85 -17.27 13.96
C GLU A 79 -14.82 -15.97 13.16
N ARG A 80 -14.43 -14.86 13.79
CA ARG A 80 -14.37 -13.55 13.15
C ARG A 80 -13.22 -13.48 12.15
N VAL A 81 -12.04 -13.95 12.57
CA VAL A 81 -10.82 -13.98 11.75
C VAL A 81 -11.03 -14.86 10.52
N VAL A 82 -11.51 -16.09 10.72
CA VAL A 82 -11.80 -17.04 9.63
C VAL A 82 -12.83 -16.46 8.66
N ARG A 83 -13.94 -15.94 9.17
CA ARG A 83 -14.99 -15.35 8.34
C ARG A 83 -14.49 -14.20 7.48
N GLU A 84 -13.68 -13.30 8.04
CA GLU A 84 -13.18 -12.13 7.30
C GLU A 84 -12.12 -12.52 6.26
N LEU A 85 -11.18 -13.42 6.61
CA LEU A 85 -10.20 -13.93 5.65
C LEU A 85 -10.86 -14.60 4.45
N VAL A 86 -11.87 -15.44 4.68
CA VAL A 86 -12.61 -16.10 3.59
C VAL A 86 -13.52 -15.12 2.85
N ALA A 87 -14.09 -14.12 3.53
CA ALA A 87 -14.90 -13.09 2.89
C ALA A 87 -14.13 -12.24 1.89
N GLN A 88 -12.85 -11.98 2.14
CA GLN A 88 -12.00 -11.22 1.22
C GLN A 88 -11.27 -12.11 0.21
N GLY A 89 -10.76 -13.27 0.64
CA GLY A 89 -9.98 -14.18 -0.22
C GLY A 89 -10.81 -15.15 -1.06
N GLY A 90 -12.13 -15.24 -0.81
CA GLY A 90 -13.05 -16.07 -1.58
C GLY A 90 -12.78 -17.57 -1.48
N THR A 91 -13.19 -18.32 -2.51
CA THR A 91 -13.02 -19.79 -2.54
C THR A 91 -11.57 -20.24 -2.61
N ALA A 92 -10.67 -19.42 -3.16
CA ALA A 92 -9.24 -19.76 -3.27
C ALA A 92 -8.53 -19.74 -1.90
N ALA A 93 -8.93 -18.84 -1.01
CA ALA A 93 -8.36 -18.76 0.34
C ALA A 93 -8.92 -19.81 1.31
N MET A 94 -10.17 -20.22 1.11
CA MET A 94 -10.91 -21.05 2.07
C MET A 94 -10.17 -22.32 2.55
N PRO A 95 -9.61 -23.19 1.68
CA PRO A 95 -8.95 -24.41 2.14
C PRO A 95 -7.78 -24.12 3.08
N TRP A 96 -6.96 -23.14 2.73
CA TRP A 96 -5.78 -22.74 3.49
C TRP A 96 -6.11 -22.11 4.84
N VAL A 97 -7.19 -21.30 4.88
CA VAL A 97 -7.66 -20.66 6.11
C VAL A 97 -8.26 -21.71 7.05
N VAL A 98 -9.10 -22.60 6.53
CA VAL A 98 -9.76 -23.65 7.34
C VAL A 98 -8.74 -24.61 7.93
N GLU A 99 -7.85 -25.16 7.09
CA GLU A 99 -6.80 -26.10 7.52
C GLU A 99 -5.94 -25.47 8.62
N ARG A 100 -5.40 -24.27 8.40
CA ARG A 100 -4.53 -23.62 9.38
C ARG A 100 -5.27 -23.19 10.65
N ALA A 101 -6.52 -22.77 10.55
CA ALA A 101 -7.31 -22.40 11.73
C ALA A 101 -7.58 -23.61 12.63
N ILE A 102 -7.88 -24.79 12.04
CA ILE A 102 -8.07 -26.03 12.79
C ILE A 102 -6.76 -26.50 13.43
N ASP A 103 -5.64 -26.42 12.70
CA ASP A 103 -4.31 -26.78 13.24
C ASP A 103 -3.96 -25.97 14.50
N ILE A 104 -4.36 -24.69 14.55
CA ILE A 104 -4.07 -23.79 15.68
C ILE A 104 -5.11 -23.92 16.80
N ALA A 105 -6.39 -24.01 16.46
CA ALA A 105 -7.49 -23.97 17.42
C ALA A 105 -7.93 -25.36 17.93
N GLY A 106 -7.37 -26.43 17.39
CA GLY A 106 -7.73 -27.81 17.73
C GLY A 106 -8.90 -28.36 16.91
N GLY A 107 -8.98 -29.69 16.82
CA GLY A 107 -10.00 -30.40 16.03
C GLY A 107 -11.43 -30.19 16.54
N GLU A 108 -11.61 -29.91 17.83
CA GLU A 108 -12.89 -29.55 18.45
C GLU A 108 -13.48 -28.25 17.89
N SER A 109 -12.63 -27.37 17.34
CA SER A 109 -13.05 -26.10 16.74
C SER A 109 -13.49 -26.25 15.27
N ALA A 110 -13.34 -27.42 14.65
CA ALA A 110 -13.57 -27.62 13.22
C ALA A 110 -14.96 -27.18 12.76
N VAL A 111 -16.01 -27.55 13.51
CA VAL A 111 -17.40 -27.16 13.17
C VAL A 111 -17.59 -25.65 13.17
N LEU A 112 -16.97 -24.94 14.13
CA LEU A 112 -17.03 -23.48 14.21
C LEU A 112 -16.26 -22.82 13.06
N VAL A 113 -15.08 -23.34 12.73
CA VAL A 113 -14.24 -22.87 11.62
C VAL A 113 -14.96 -23.05 10.28
N ASP A 114 -15.54 -24.22 10.02
CA ASP A 114 -16.29 -24.51 8.80
C ASP A 114 -17.51 -23.60 8.63
N LEU A 115 -18.26 -23.38 9.72
CA LEU A 115 -19.40 -22.47 9.71
C LEU A 115 -18.96 -21.03 9.42
N ALA A 116 -17.91 -20.54 10.09
CA ALA A 116 -17.36 -19.20 9.87
C ALA A 116 -16.84 -19.03 8.43
N ALA A 117 -16.17 -20.03 7.89
CA ALA A 117 -15.71 -20.03 6.51
C ALA A 117 -16.87 -20.01 5.51
N ALA A 118 -17.93 -20.79 5.75
CA ALA A 118 -19.14 -20.77 4.94
C ALA A 118 -19.85 -19.40 4.97
N GLU A 119 -19.94 -18.76 6.15
CA GLU A 119 -20.45 -17.40 6.28
C GLU A 119 -19.60 -16.38 5.52
N GLY A 120 -18.28 -16.49 5.63
CA GLY A 120 -17.32 -15.66 4.92
C GLY A 120 -17.50 -15.78 3.41
N LEU A 121 -17.60 -17.01 2.91
CA LEU A 121 -17.82 -17.28 1.50
C LEU A 121 -19.18 -16.77 1.01
N ALA A 122 -20.22 -16.83 1.85
CA ALA A 122 -21.51 -16.21 1.54
C ALA A 122 -21.41 -14.67 1.48
N LYS A 123 -20.63 -14.03 2.37
CA LYS A 123 -20.33 -12.59 2.33
C LYS A 123 -19.57 -12.23 1.04
N TYR A 124 -18.55 -13.00 0.67
CA TYR A 124 -17.81 -12.85 -0.58
C TYR A 124 -18.74 -12.86 -1.80
N ARG A 125 -19.60 -13.88 -1.91
CA ARG A 125 -20.56 -14.01 -3.04
C ARG A 125 -21.54 -12.84 -3.13
N ARG A 126 -22.00 -12.32 -1.99
CA ARG A 126 -22.87 -11.12 -1.94
C ARG A 126 -22.15 -9.85 -2.38
N GLY A 127 -20.86 -9.73 -2.06
CA GLY A 127 -20.02 -8.60 -2.47
C GLY A 127 -19.69 -8.64 -3.96
N ALA A 128 -19.26 -9.81 -4.46
CA ALA A 128 -18.91 -10.02 -5.87
C ALA A 128 -20.08 -9.70 -6.82
N GLY A 129 -21.32 -10.07 -6.44
CA GLY A 129 -22.51 -9.78 -7.23
C GLY A 129 -22.89 -8.30 -7.35
N ARG A 130 -22.27 -7.38 -6.60
CA ARG A 130 -22.54 -5.93 -6.70
C ARG A 130 -21.62 -5.18 -7.66
N GLY A 131 -20.45 -5.73 -8.01
CA GLY A 131 -19.51 -5.10 -8.94
C GLY A 131 -19.79 -5.38 -10.43
N GLU A 132 -20.58 -6.40 -10.73
CA GLU A 132 -20.61 -7.02 -12.07
C GLU A 132 -21.68 -6.46 -13.04
N LEU A 133 -22.51 -5.50 -12.62
CA LEU A 133 -23.70 -5.09 -13.37
C LEU A 133 -23.58 -3.83 -14.25
N THR A 134 -22.39 -3.20 -14.40
CA THR A 134 -22.30 -1.94 -15.18
C THR A 134 -21.23 -1.89 -16.29
N GLY A 135 -20.47 -2.96 -16.55
CA GLY A 135 -19.50 -3.00 -17.65
C GLY A 135 -20.10 -3.58 -18.95
N ARG A 136 -20.49 -2.74 -19.89
CA ARG A 136 -20.83 -3.17 -21.27
C ARG A 136 -19.53 -3.53 -22.00
N GLY A 137 -19.04 -4.76 -21.83
CA GLY A 137 -17.85 -5.24 -22.51
C GLY A 137 -17.47 -6.64 -22.05
N ARG A 138 -18.00 -7.65 -22.74
CA ARG A 138 -17.74 -9.10 -22.55
C ARG A 138 -18.34 -9.66 -21.26
N LYS A 139 -19.39 -10.48 -21.42
CA LYS A 139 -19.85 -11.38 -20.34
C LYS A 139 -18.63 -12.19 -19.88
N PRO A 140 -18.23 -12.14 -18.60
CA PRO A 140 -17.30 -13.13 -18.09
C PRO A 140 -17.93 -14.49 -18.33
N THR A 141 -17.18 -15.37 -18.98
CA THR A 141 -17.55 -16.77 -19.06
C THR A 141 -17.68 -17.25 -17.61
N VAL A 142 -18.87 -17.72 -17.24
CA VAL A 142 -19.16 -18.24 -15.90
C VAL A 142 -18.08 -19.25 -15.51
N GLY A 143 -17.18 -18.90 -14.58
CA GLY A 143 -16.23 -19.84 -13.99
C GLY A 143 -14.79 -19.36 -13.74
N GLU A 144 -14.29 -18.33 -14.40
CA GLU A 144 -12.91 -17.89 -14.18
C GLU A 144 -12.85 -16.80 -13.11
N GLN A 145 -12.69 -17.22 -11.85
CA GLN A 145 -12.30 -16.31 -10.78
C GLN A 145 -10.87 -15.83 -11.04
N ARG A 146 -10.75 -14.59 -11.48
CA ARG A 146 -9.47 -13.93 -11.61
C ARG A 146 -8.92 -13.58 -10.24
N VAL A 147 -7.61 -13.71 -10.05
CA VAL A 147 -6.97 -13.51 -8.73
C VAL A 147 -6.40 -12.09 -8.67
N PRO A 148 -7.02 -11.15 -7.92
CA PRO A 148 -6.48 -9.81 -7.75
C PRO A 148 -5.18 -9.86 -6.93
N VAL A 149 -4.13 -9.16 -7.39
CA VAL A 149 -2.86 -9.00 -6.68
C VAL A 149 -2.31 -7.59 -6.88
N LEU A 150 -1.39 -7.17 -6.02
CA LEU A 150 -0.61 -5.96 -6.21
C LEU A 150 0.73 -6.32 -6.86
N ALA A 151 0.88 -6.04 -8.15
CA ALA A 151 2.10 -6.32 -8.89
C ALA A 151 3.12 -5.18 -8.73
N HIS A 152 4.41 -5.54 -8.73
CA HIS A 152 5.53 -4.62 -8.57
C HIS A 152 6.22 -4.39 -9.91
N PHE A 153 6.57 -3.15 -10.20
CA PHE A 153 7.24 -2.72 -11.42
C PHE A 153 8.44 -1.84 -11.04
N PRO A 154 9.67 -2.20 -11.42
CA PRO A 154 10.04 -3.39 -12.22
C PRO A 154 9.78 -4.74 -11.51
N PRO A 155 9.55 -5.84 -12.25
CA PRO A 155 9.19 -7.14 -11.72
C PRO A 155 10.39 -7.79 -11.02
N ARG A 156 10.16 -8.32 -9.83
CA ARG A 156 11.21 -8.97 -9.05
C ARG A 156 11.27 -10.47 -9.36
N PRO A 157 12.46 -11.09 -9.48
CA PRO A 157 12.54 -12.54 -9.34
C PRO A 157 12.03 -12.89 -7.93
N LEU A 158 10.95 -13.68 -7.87
CA LEU A 158 10.39 -14.22 -6.64
C LEU A 158 11.49 -15.00 -5.92
N GLN A 159 12.19 -14.38 -4.97
CA GLN A 159 13.04 -15.13 -4.07
C GLN A 159 12.12 -15.91 -3.12
N PRO A 160 12.15 -17.26 -3.12
CA PRO A 160 11.14 -18.10 -2.47
C PRO A 160 11.17 -18.11 -0.93
N SER A 161 11.77 -17.11 -0.28
CA SER A 161 11.98 -17.12 1.16
C SER A 161 12.11 -15.74 1.82
N VAL A 162 11.70 -14.64 1.17
CA VAL A 162 11.75 -13.32 1.81
C VAL A 162 10.36 -12.88 2.31
N PRO A 163 10.07 -13.02 3.61
CA PRO A 163 8.90 -12.43 4.26
C PRO A 163 9.06 -10.92 4.23
N ALA A 164 7.96 -10.19 4.01
CA ALA A 164 7.93 -8.73 4.12
C ALA A 164 8.95 -8.03 3.21
N ALA A 165 8.43 -7.25 2.25
CA ALA A 165 9.19 -6.28 1.49
C ALA A 165 10.38 -5.69 2.28
N VAL A 166 11.57 -6.18 1.97
CA VAL A 166 12.82 -5.67 2.55
C VAL A 166 12.94 -4.23 2.04
N PRO A 167 13.10 -3.23 2.92
CA PRO A 167 13.46 -1.88 2.52
C PRO A 167 14.67 -1.98 1.59
N GLY A 168 14.47 -1.60 0.33
CA GLY A 168 15.46 -1.85 -0.72
C GLY A 168 15.17 -1.16 -2.03
N TYR A 169 14.10 -0.37 -2.08
CA TYR A 169 13.80 0.61 -3.12
C TYR A 169 13.54 1.93 -2.41
N GLY A 170 14.01 3.02 -3.00
CA GLY A 170 14.00 4.34 -2.35
C GLY A 170 12.58 4.83 -2.10
N LEU A 171 11.66 4.53 -3.02
CA LEU A 171 10.25 4.92 -2.97
C LEU A 171 9.32 3.86 -3.57
N TYR A 172 8.15 3.72 -2.94
CA TYR A 172 7.06 2.83 -3.34
C TYR A 172 5.84 3.65 -3.73
N THR A 173 5.36 3.51 -4.95
CA THR A 173 4.26 4.30 -5.52
C THR A 173 3.09 3.42 -5.90
N HIS A 174 2.00 3.49 -5.15
CA HIS A 174 0.75 2.81 -5.52
C HIS A 174 0.05 3.59 -6.63
N VAL A 175 -0.30 2.89 -7.71
CA VAL A 175 -1.09 3.45 -8.82
C VAL A 175 -2.54 3.03 -8.62
N LEU A 176 -3.37 4.00 -8.20
CA LEU A 176 -4.77 3.77 -7.88
C LEU A 176 -5.70 4.45 -8.88
N PHE A 177 -6.81 3.81 -9.18
CA PHE A 177 -7.84 4.27 -10.11
C PHE A 177 -9.13 4.44 -9.34
N ALA A 178 -9.86 5.51 -9.66
CA ALA A 178 -11.23 5.64 -9.17
C ALA A 178 -12.07 4.50 -9.75
N GLY A 179 -13.08 4.03 -9.00
CA GLY A 179 -13.91 2.90 -9.42
C GLY A 179 -14.70 3.17 -10.71
N PRO A 180 -15.34 2.15 -11.30
CA PRO A 180 -16.00 2.23 -12.61
C PRO A 180 -17.00 3.40 -12.75
N ALA A 181 -17.71 3.73 -11.67
CA ALA A 181 -18.67 4.83 -11.64
C ALA A 181 -18.02 6.23 -11.79
N ALA A 182 -16.77 6.40 -11.37
CA ALA A 182 -16.02 7.64 -11.55
C ALA A 182 -15.40 7.72 -12.95
N GLN A 183 -14.90 6.59 -13.48
CA GLN A 183 -14.35 6.49 -14.84
C GLN A 183 -15.39 6.76 -15.92
N ALA A 184 -16.63 6.29 -15.74
CA ALA A 184 -17.73 6.52 -16.67
C ALA A 184 -18.11 8.01 -16.87
N ARG A 185 -17.60 8.92 -16.02
CA ARG A 185 -17.97 10.34 -16.05
C ARG A 185 -17.09 11.21 -16.95
N GLY A 186 -16.05 10.72 -17.65
CA GLY A 186 -15.30 11.52 -18.64
C GLY A 186 -13.88 11.03 -18.99
N ARG A 187 -13.08 11.90 -19.65
CA ARG A 187 -11.72 11.69 -20.24
C ARG A 187 -10.61 11.09 -19.34
N GLY A 188 -10.90 10.68 -18.11
CA GLY A 188 -9.89 10.12 -17.18
C GLY A 188 -9.41 8.72 -17.57
N VAL A 189 -10.17 8.00 -18.40
CA VAL A 189 -9.80 6.67 -18.92
C VAL A 189 -8.53 6.77 -19.77
N ASP A 190 -8.43 7.79 -20.63
CA ASP A 190 -7.29 7.98 -21.54
C ASP A 190 -5.98 8.21 -20.76
N GLY A 191 -6.02 8.98 -19.66
CA GLY A 191 -4.85 9.26 -18.82
C GLY A 191 -4.41 8.05 -17.99
N GLY A 192 -5.36 7.26 -17.47
CA GLY A 192 -5.07 6.03 -16.73
C GLY A 192 -4.46 4.94 -17.61
N ASP A 193 -5.04 4.69 -18.78
CA ASP A 193 -4.54 3.71 -19.73
C ASP A 193 -3.16 4.11 -20.25
N GLU A 194 -2.95 5.40 -20.56
CA GLU A 194 -1.65 5.90 -21.00
C GLU A 194 -0.59 5.79 -19.90
N LEU A 195 -0.92 6.08 -18.65
CA LEU A 195 0.00 5.88 -17.52
C LEU A 195 0.46 4.42 -17.43
N LEU A 196 -0.47 3.47 -17.50
CA LEU A 196 -0.15 2.04 -17.45
C LEU A 196 0.68 1.61 -18.66
N ARG A 197 0.34 2.09 -19.85
CA ARG A 197 1.11 1.83 -21.08
C ARG A 197 2.55 2.35 -20.97
N VAL A 198 2.75 3.54 -20.41
CA VAL A 198 4.07 4.14 -20.20
C VAL A 198 4.86 3.35 -19.14
N ILE A 199 4.24 2.98 -18.02
CA ILE A 199 4.88 2.12 -17.00
C ILE A 199 5.33 0.81 -17.64
N GLU A 200 4.46 0.15 -18.40
CA GLU A 200 4.77 -1.08 -19.12
C GLU A 200 5.92 -0.89 -20.11
N THR A 201 5.87 0.15 -20.95
CA THR A 201 6.89 0.35 -22.00
C THR A 201 8.24 0.76 -21.43
N TYR A 202 8.29 1.68 -20.46
CA TYR A 202 9.53 2.31 -20.03
C TYR A 202 10.15 1.64 -18.81
N VAL A 203 9.34 1.17 -17.86
CA VAL A 203 9.86 0.51 -16.66
C VAL A 203 10.21 -0.96 -16.94
N LEU A 204 9.44 -1.66 -17.79
CA LEU A 204 9.71 -3.07 -18.09
C LEU A 204 10.73 -3.28 -19.21
N GLU A 205 10.64 -2.52 -20.32
CA GLU A 205 11.56 -2.73 -21.45
C GLU A 205 12.93 -2.07 -21.22
N GLY A 206 12.99 -1.03 -20.37
CA GLY A 206 14.24 -0.32 -20.03
C GLY A 206 15.28 -1.23 -19.38
N GLU A 207 14.86 -2.14 -18.49
CA GLU A 207 15.74 -3.14 -17.88
C GLU A 207 16.20 -4.21 -18.88
N SER A 208 15.41 -4.48 -19.93
CA SER A 208 15.72 -5.49 -20.95
C SER A 208 16.62 -4.97 -22.07
N ARG A 209 16.76 -3.65 -22.25
CA ARG A 209 17.46 -3.03 -23.40
C ARG A 209 18.86 -2.49 -23.13
N GLY A 210 19.42 -2.61 -21.92
CA GLY A 210 20.80 -2.23 -21.65
C GLY A 210 21.81 -3.25 -22.23
N PRO A 211 22.57 -2.95 -23.30
CA PRO A 211 23.58 -3.85 -23.82
C PRO A 211 24.87 -3.63 -23.01
N GLY A 212 25.16 -4.51 -22.04
CA GLY A 212 26.48 -4.53 -21.40
C GLY A 212 26.52 -4.75 -19.89
N LEU A 213 25.38 -4.92 -19.22
CA LEU A 213 25.37 -5.52 -17.89
C LEU A 213 24.81 -6.93 -18.07
N GLU A 214 25.71 -7.89 -18.31
CA GLU A 214 25.48 -9.22 -17.78
C GLU A 214 24.91 -9.01 -16.39
N SER A 215 23.67 -9.44 -16.16
CA SER A 215 23.11 -9.45 -14.82
C SER A 215 24.06 -10.34 -14.02
N VAL A 216 25.02 -9.72 -13.34
CA VAL A 216 25.81 -10.40 -12.33
C VAL A 216 24.76 -10.88 -11.36
N ALA A 217 24.47 -12.17 -11.40
CA ALA A 217 23.55 -12.85 -10.52
C ALA A 217 24.07 -12.65 -9.08
N GLY A 218 23.73 -11.52 -8.47
CA GLY A 218 24.40 -11.02 -7.27
C GLY A 218 24.19 -9.54 -6.98
N SER A 219 23.89 -8.69 -7.97
CA SER A 219 23.50 -7.30 -7.72
C SER A 219 22.05 -7.28 -7.22
N GLY A 220 21.84 -7.03 -5.93
CA GLY A 220 20.50 -6.83 -5.36
C GLY A 220 19.76 -5.65 -6.00
N PRO A 221 18.48 -5.42 -5.64
CA PRO A 221 17.73 -4.25 -6.10
C PRO A 221 18.49 -2.95 -5.81
N ASP A 222 18.47 -2.01 -6.75
CA ASP A 222 19.08 -0.69 -6.57
C ASP A 222 18.27 0.08 -5.50
N PRO A 223 18.86 0.41 -4.35
CA PRO A 223 18.15 1.14 -3.29
C PRO A 223 17.73 2.55 -3.72
N ALA A 224 18.26 3.08 -4.83
CA ALA A 224 17.82 4.34 -5.41
C ALA A 224 16.72 4.21 -6.47
N ALA A 225 16.32 2.99 -6.82
CA ALA A 225 15.24 2.74 -7.76
C ALA A 225 13.86 2.94 -7.11
N HIS A 226 12.90 3.33 -7.94
CA HIS A 226 11.50 3.49 -7.54
C HIS A 226 10.73 2.25 -7.95
N THR A 227 9.67 1.93 -7.20
CA THR A 227 8.79 0.81 -7.52
C THR A 227 7.36 1.28 -7.65
N PHE A 228 6.72 0.97 -8.78
CA PHE A 228 5.28 1.12 -8.93
C PHE A 228 4.56 -0.14 -8.46
N LEU A 229 3.49 0.05 -7.70
CA LEU A 229 2.60 -1.00 -7.22
C LEU A 229 1.25 -0.84 -7.91
N VAL A 230 0.92 -1.77 -8.80
CA VAL A 230 -0.27 -1.70 -9.64
C VAL A 230 -1.21 -2.87 -9.31
N PRO A 231 -2.48 -2.61 -8.94
CA PRO A 231 -3.49 -3.65 -8.80
C PRO A 231 -3.74 -4.34 -10.15
N VAL A 232 -3.53 -5.65 -10.22
CA VAL A 232 -3.71 -6.44 -11.45
C VAL A 232 -4.37 -7.79 -11.19
N TYR A 233 -4.81 -8.46 -12.25
CA TYR A 233 -5.16 -9.88 -12.23
C TYR A 233 -3.91 -10.74 -12.47
N ALA A 234 -3.58 -11.65 -11.54
CA ALA A 234 -2.37 -12.48 -11.59
C ALA A 234 -2.41 -13.60 -12.66
N ASP A 235 -3.62 -14.02 -13.00
CA ASP A 235 -3.92 -15.10 -13.94
C ASP A 235 -3.87 -14.66 -15.42
N VAL A 236 -3.97 -13.35 -15.67
CA VAL A 236 -3.83 -12.77 -17.00
C VAL A 236 -2.37 -12.37 -17.21
N ARG A 237 -1.54 -13.26 -17.76
CA ARG A 237 -0.09 -13.01 -17.93
C ARG A 237 0.30 -12.51 -19.31
N ASP A 238 -0.44 -12.93 -20.34
CA ASP A 238 -0.09 -12.67 -21.75
C ASP A 238 -0.75 -11.39 -22.30
N ALA A 239 -1.40 -10.60 -21.45
CA ALA A 239 -2.00 -9.32 -21.83
C ALA A 239 -1.17 -8.14 -21.30
N GLY A 240 -1.35 -6.97 -21.92
CA GLY A 240 -0.70 -5.74 -21.49
C GLY A 240 -1.15 -5.30 -20.11
N LEU A 241 -0.42 -4.34 -19.52
CA LEU A 241 -0.69 -3.88 -18.16
C LEU A 241 -2.08 -3.23 -18.04
N VAL A 242 -2.55 -2.58 -19.10
CA VAL A 242 -3.89 -1.99 -19.19
C VAL A 242 -4.97 -3.06 -19.03
N GLU A 243 -4.90 -4.17 -19.78
CA GLU A 243 -5.89 -5.25 -19.70
C GLU A 243 -5.80 -6.06 -18.41
N ARG A 244 -4.62 -6.07 -17.79
CA ARG A 244 -4.38 -6.74 -16.51
C ARG A 244 -4.84 -5.92 -15.32
N ALA A 245 -4.96 -4.60 -15.45
CA ALA A 245 -5.30 -3.71 -14.36
C ALA A 245 -6.63 -4.10 -13.69
N ASN A 246 -6.64 -4.06 -12.37
CA ASN A 246 -7.80 -4.43 -11.56
C ASN A 246 -8.42 -3.18 -10.93
N ALA A 247 -9.45 -2.65 -11.57
CA ALA A 247 -10.17 -1.46 -11.10
C ALA A 247 -10.87 -1.68 -9.74
N ASP A 248 -11.35 -2.90 -9.45
CA ASP A 248 -12.09 -3.18 -8.21
C ASP A 248 -11.18 -3.20 -6.99
N LEU A 249 -10.04 -3.89 -7.06
CA LEU A 249 -9.00 -3.86 -6.03
C LEU A 249 -8.48 -2.43 -5.85
N SER A 250 -8.28 -1.70 -6.96
CA SER A 250 -7.87 -0.31 -6.91
C SER A 250 -8.86 0.59 -6.16
N ALA A 251 -10.16 0.43 -6.43
CA ALA A 251 -11.22 1.17 -5.74
C ALA A 251 -11.34 0.80 -4.25
N GLN A 252 -11.12 -0.48 -3.90
CA GLN A 252 -11.08 -0.93 -2.50
C GLN A 252 -9.90 -0.30 -1.74
N LEU A 253 -8.71 -0.29 -2.35
CA LEU A 253 -7.52 0.36 -1.80
C LEU A 253 -7.73 1.88 -1.63
N LEU A 254 -8.33 2.55 -2.61
CA LEU A 254 -8.67 3.97 -2.52
C LEU A 254 -9.69 4.24 -1.41
N THR A 255 -10.70 3.40 -1.25
CA THR A 255 -11.69 3.49 -0.16
C THR A 255 -11.02 3.34 1.20
N THR A 256 -10.07 2.41 1.32
CA THR A 256 -9.27 2.20 2.52
C THR A 256 -8.43 3.43 2.87
N LEU A 257 -7.77 4.03 1.88
CA LEU A 257 -7.02 5.28 2.04
C LEU A 257 -7.92 6.43 2.47
N VAL A 258 -9.10 6.58 1.85
CA VAL A 258 -10.07 7.62 2.20
C VAL A 258 -10.54 7.46 3.66
N GLY A 259 -10.85 6.25 4.09
CA GLY A 259 -11.23 5.99 5.49
C GLY A 259 -10.12 6.32 6.48
N TYR A 260 -8.87 6.01 6.13
CA TYR A 260 -7.71 6.45 6.91
C TYR A 260 -7.61 7.98 7.00
N LEU A 261 -7.81 8.69 5.88
CA LEU A 261 -7.74 10.16 5.85
C LEU A 261 -8.83 10.82 6.68
N ASP A 262 -10.07 10.33 6.65
CA ASP A 262 -11.12 10.87 7.53
C ASP A 262 -10.76 10.65 9.01
N ALA A 263 -10.22 9.48 9.35
CA ALA A 263 -9.80 9.16 10.72
C ALA A 263 -8.58 9.97 11.18
N ALA A 264 -7.77 10.47 10.24
CA ALA A 264 -6.59 11.31 10.49
C ALA A 264 -6.90 12.81 10.39
N ASP A 265 -8.17 13.22 10.44
CA ASP A 265 -8.62 14.60 10.32
C ASP A 265 -8.14 15.30 9.03
N GLN A 266 -8.14 14.59 7.90
CA GLN A 266 -7.84 15.10 6.56
C GLN A 266 -9.07 15.09 5.62
N PRO A 267 -10.21 15.72 6.00
CA PRO A 267 -11.46 15.55 5.28
C PRO A 267 -11.47 16.20 3.89
N GLU A 268 -10.72 17.29 3.67
CA GLU A 268 -10.61 17.92 2.35
C GLU A 268 -9.95 16.99 1.33
N LEU A 269 -8.83 16.36 1.70
CA LEU A 269 -8.14 15.41 0.83
C LEU A 269 -8.99 14.16 0.61
N ALA A 270 -9.62 13.63 1.67
CA ALA A 270 -10.52 12.49 1.56
C ALA A 270 -11.69 12.79 0.62
N ARG A 271 -12.32 13.96 0.73
CA ARG A 271 -13.38 14.43 -0.18
C ARG A 271 -12.86 14.55 -1.62
N ARG A 272 -11.65 15.07 -1.81
CA ARG A 272 -11.04 15.18 -3.13
C ARG A 272 -10.79 13.82 -3.76
N LEU A 273 -10.24 12.85 -3.03
CA LEU A 273 -10.03 11.49 -3.56
C LEU A 273 -11.34 10.78 -3.92
N ARG A 274 -12.42 11.00 -3.16
CA ARG A 274 -13.76 10.49 -3.49
C ARG A 274 -14.34 11.10 -4.76
N ALA A 275 -14.12 12.41 -4.95
CA ALA A 275 -14.67 13.17 -6.07
C ALA A 275 -13.78 13.10 -7.33
N GLY A 276 -12.49 12.88 -7.13
CA GLY A 276 -11.45 12.89 -8.15
C GLY A 276 -11.64 11.73 -9.13
N ARG A 277 -11.17 11.96 -10.35
CA ARG A 277 -11.24 10.97 -11.43
C ARG A 277 -10.06 10.00 -11.41
N GLY A 278 -8.95 10.41 -10.81
CA GLY A 278 -7.68 9.70 -10.91
C GLY A 278 -7.11 9.70 -12.34
N PRO A 279 -6.00 8.99 -12.58
CA PRO A 279 -5.33 8.10 -11.63
C PRO A 279 -4.70 8.86 -10.44
N PHE A 280 -4.56 8.18 -9.31
CA PHE A 280 -3.91 8.69 -8.12
C PHE A 280 -2.60 7.96 -7.88
N LEU A 281 -1.53 8.68 -7.57
CA LEU A 281 -0.26 8.10 -7.15
C LEU A 281 -0.07 8.33 -5.66
N VAL A 282 0.15 7.25 -4.91
CA VAL A 282 0.41 7.31 -3.46
C VAL A 282 1.81 6.79 -3.19
N SER A 283 2.72 7.73 -2.96
CA SER A 283 4.15 7.46 -2.78
C SER A 283 4.54 7.45 -1.31
N GLY A 284 5.38 6.49 -0.93
CA GLY A 284 5.90 6.37 0.43
C GLY A 284 7.26 5.70 0.48
N LEU A 285 7.88 5.74 1.67
CA LEU A 285 9.17 5.07 1.96
C LEU A 285 8.98 3.59 2.34
N GLU A 286 7.74 3.19 2.54
CA GLU A 286 7.36 1.81 2.84
C GLU A 286 6.32 1.33 1.82
N PRO A 287 6.27 0.02 1.55
CA PRO A 287 5.44 -0.56 0.50
C PRO A 287 3.97 -0.68 0.90
N SER A 288 3.62 -0.34 2.14
CA SER A 288 2.23 -0.29 2.59
C SER A 288 1.55 0.96 2.04
N LEU A 289 0.33 0.81 1.52
CA LEU A 289 -0.49 1.95 1.10
C LEU A 289 -0.72 2.92 2.27
N LEU A 290 -1.14 2.38 3.41
CA LEU A 290 -1.36 3.14 4.63
C LEU A 290 -0.06 3.30 5.41
N PRO A 291 0.17 4.46 6.03
CA PRO A 291 1.34 4.67 6.88
C PRO A 291 1.29 3.77 8.11
N GLY A 292 2.42 3.13 8.43
CA GLY A 292 2.54 2.28 9.62
C GLY A 292 2.53 3.07 10.93
N THR A 293 2.84 4.36 10.87
CA THR A 293 2.78 5.31 11.99
C THR A 293 2.22 6.65 11.50
N PRO A 294 1.57 7.47 12.34
CA PRO A 294 1.04 8.77 11.92
C PRO A 294 2.07 9.73 11.31
N ASP A 295 3.34 9.60 11.72
CA ASP A 295 4.43 10.44 11.23
C ASP A 295 5.08 9.92 9.94
N ALA A 296 4.71 8.72 9.48
CA ALA A 296 5.30 8.15 8.27
C ALA A 296 4.85 8.94 7.03
N ALA A 297 5.81 9.59 6.39
CA ALA A 297 5.56 10.47 5.26
C ALA A 297 4.91 9.73 4.08
N ARG A 298 3.92 10.37 3.47
CA ARG A 298 3.28 9.98 2.21
C ARG A 298 3.06 11.20 1.33
N MET A 299 3.17 10.99 0.02
CA MET A 299 2.77 11.97 -0.98
C MET A 299 1.62 11.38 -1.79
N VAL A 300 0.53 12.13 -1.91
CA VAL A 300 -0.64 11.79 -2.74
C VAL A 300 -0.70 12.76 -3.91
N VAL A 301 -0.73 12.21 -5.12
CA VAL A 301 -0.78 12.97 -6.37
C VAL A 301 -2.06 12.61 -7.12
N ASP A 302 -2.90 13.59 -7.44
CA ASP A 302 -4.09 13.42 -8.28
C ASP A 302 -3.78 13.82 -9.72
N LEU A 303 -3.74 12.84 -10.62
CA LEU A 303 -3.49 13.06 -12.04
C LEU A 303 -4.78 13.26 -12.85
N GLY A 304 -5.95 13.38 -12.22
CA GLY A 304 -7.24 13.47 -12.91
C GLY A 304 -7.44 14.74 -13.74
N SER A 305 -6.63 15.78 -13.51
CA SER A 305 -6.57 16.97 -14.35
C SER A 305 -5.35 17.01 -15.29
N VAL A 306 -4.46 16.02 -15.21
CA VAL A 306 -3.25 15.94 -16.03
C VAL A 306 -3.58 15.19 -17.32
N GLY A 307 -3.29 15.81 -18.47
CA GLY A 307 -3.54 15.20 -19.78
C GLY A 307 -2.67 13.95 -20.03
N PRO A 308 -3.14 12.98 -20.83
CA PRO A 308 -2.38 11.77 -21.16
C PRO A 308 -1.00 12.08 -21.76
N GLU A 309 -0.86 13.18 -22.50
CA GLU A 309 0.39 13.63 -23.10
C GLU A 309 1.53 13.90 -22.09
N TYR A 310 1.21 14.06 -20.79
CA TYR A 310 2.19 14.26 -19.73
C TYR A 310 2.59 12.98 -19.00
N MET A 311 1.91 11.85 -19.24
CA MET A 311 2.16 10.61 -18.47
C MET A 311 3.60 10.11 -18.63
N TYR A 312 4.21 10.33 -19.79
CA TYR A 312 5.64 10.07 -19.99
C TYR A 312 6.51 10.89 -19.02
N SER A 313 6.30 12.20 -18.94
CA SER A 313 7.05 13.09 -18.04
C SER A 313 6.80 12.76 -16.58
N VAL A 314 5.57 12.35 -16.23
CA VAL A 314 5.25 11.88 -14.88
C VAL A 314 6.08 10.64 -14.56
N VAL A 315 6.05 9.61 -15.40
CA VAL A 315 6.85 8.39 -15.17
C VAL A 315 8.34 8.68 -15.16
N ASP A 316 8.86 9.56 -16.04
CA ASP A 316 10.26 10.00 -16.04
C ASP A 316 10.65 10.67 -14.71
N ALA A 317 9.78 11.49 -14.12
CA ALA A 317 10.05 12.12 -12.82
C ALA A 317 10.23 11.08 -11.70
N TYR A 318 9.47 9.98 -11.76
CA TYR A 318 9.60 8.84 -10.84
C TYR A 318 10.77 7.92 -11.18
N ASP A 319 11.12 7.72 -12.45
CA ASP A 319 12.19 6.80 -12.85
C ASP A 319 13.59 7.35 -12.49
N ARG A 320 13.73 8.68 -12.45
CA ARG A 320 14.98 9.34 -12.06
C ARG A 320 15.44 8.90 -10.66
N ARG A 321 16.67 8.41 -10.58
CA ARG A 321 17.31 8.01 -9.31
C ARG A 321 17.20 9.07 -8.22
N ILE A 322 16.97 8.62 -6.99
CA ILE A 322 17.05 9.46 -5.80
C ILE A 322 18.52 9.61 -5.42
N ALA A 323 18.92 10.80 -4.98
CA ALA A 323 20.28 11.03 -4.52
C ALA A 323 20.56 10.13 -3.29
N PRO A 324 21.74 9.48 -3.20
CA PRO A 324 22.06 8.53 -2.12
C PRO A 324 21.81 9.08 -0.70
N GLU A 325 22.07 10.37 -0.50
CA GLU A 325 21.89 11.09 0.77
C GLU A 325 20.42 11.28 1.19
N LEU A 326 19.48 11.12 0.28
CA LEU A 326 18.02 11.25 0.53
C LEU A 326 17.33 9.89 0.67
N LEU A 327 18.03 8.77 0.40
CA LEU A 327 17.43 7.44 0.41
C LEU A 327 16.83 7.07 1.77
N GLY A 328 15.58 6.60 1.75
CA GLY A 328 14.86 6.22 2.97
C GLY A 328 14.44 7.41 3.84
N ARG A 329 14.56 8.66 3.35
CA ARG A 329 14.20 9.86 4.11
C ARG A 329 13.02 10.61 3.48
N PRO A 330 12.18 11.32 4.26
CA PRO A 330 11.05 12.09 3.75
C PRO A 330 11.43 13.12 2.67
N GLU A 331 12.65 13.65 2.71
CA GLU A 331 13.18 14.61 1.75
C GLU A 331 13.24 14.05 0.32
N SER A 332 13.28 12.73 0.15
CA SER A 332 13.16 12.10 -1.17
C SER A 332 11.79 12.32 -1.82
N LEU A 333 10.71 12.37 -1.03
CA LEU A 333 9.37 12.71 -1.54
C LEU A 333 9.28 14.20 -1.92
N MET A 334 10.00 15.08 -1.22
CA MET A 334 10.12 16.50 -1.60
C MET A 334 10.85 16.64 -2.94
N ALA A 335 11.97 15.94 -3.11
CA ALA A 335 12.71 15.95 -4.37
C ALA A 335 11.86 15.43 -5.54
N LEU A 336 11.02 14.42 -5.31
CA LEU A 336 10.07 13.92 -6.29
C LEU A 336 8.98 14.95 -6.63
N ARG A 337 8.40 15.62 -5.62
CA ARG A 337 7.45 16.71 -5.82
C ARG A 337 8.02 17.81 -6.70
N ASP A 338 9.24 18.25 -6.42
CA ASP A 338 9.86 19.35 -7.17
C ASP A 338 10.06 18.97 -8.65
N ARG A 339 10.40 17.70 -8.93
CA ARG A 339 10.44 17.18 -10.30
C ARG A 339 9.07 17.17 -10.96
N LEU A 340 8.03 16.72 -10.25
CA LEU A 340 6.65 16.68 -10.76
C LEU A 340 6.12 18.08 -11.06
N VAL A 341 6.38 19.05 -10.20
CA VAL A 341 6.00 20.46 -10.42
C VAL A 341 6.75 21.03 -11.63
N ALA A 342 8.02 20.69 -11.81
CA ALA A 342 8.83 21.16 -12.93
C ALA A 342 8.41 20.61 -14.31
N ILE A 343 7.53 19.60 -14.37
CA ILE A 343 6.96 19.08 -15.63
C ILE A 343 6.14 20.16 -16.34
N PHE A 344 5.42 20.98 -15.57
CA PHE A 344 4.55 22.00 -16.11
C PHE A 344 5.32 23.32 -16.19
N PRO A 345 5.65 23.81 -17.40
CA PRO A 345 6.26 25.13 -17.51
C PRO A 345 5.31 26.15 -16.90
N SER A 346 5.86 27.13 -16.18
CA SER A 346 5.09 28.28 -15.70
C SER A 346 4.18 28.80 -16.81
N SER A 347 2.91 29.02 -16.49
CA SER A 347 1.79 29.38 -17.40
C SER A 347 2.05 30.54 -18.38
N ALA A 348 3.18 31.23 -18.22
CA ALA A 348 3.73 32.20 -19.16
C ALA A 348 4.19 31.61 -20.51
N ILE A 349 4.50 30.30 -20.61
CA ILE A 349 5.19 29.73 -21.79
C ILE A 349 4.25 28.95 -22.73
N ASP A 350 3.22 28.28 -22.23
CA ASP A 350 2.32 27.48 -23.08
C ASP A 350 0.87 27.53 -22.60
N ALA A 351 0.08 28.46 -23.16
CA ALA A 351 -1.31 28.71 -22.77
C ALA A 351 -2.29 27.56 -23.12
N ARG A 352 -1.84 26.54 -23.85
CA ARG A 352 -2.66 25.37 -24.23
C ARG A 352 -2.50 24.19 -23.27
N ALA A 353 -1.42 24.17 -22.51
CA ALA A 353 -1.16 23.23 -21.45
C ALA A 353 -1.72 23.80 -20.13
N GLY A 354 -2.97 23.48 -19.80
CA GLY A 354 -3.49 23.85 -18.48
C GLY A 354 -2.69 23.11 -17.41
N ALA A 355 -1.84 23.82 -16.67
CA ALA A 355 -1.22 23.27 -15.48
C ALA A 355 -2.32 22.73 -14.53
N PRO A 356 -2.12 21.59 -13.87
CA PRO A 356 -3.06 21.13 -12.87
C PRO A 356 -3.25 22.20 -11.78
N ALA A 357 -4.42 22.24 -11.16
CA ALA A 357 -4.68 23.15 -10.06
C ALA A 357 -3.62 22.98 -8.96
N ASP A 358 -3.23 24.06 -8.28
CA ASP A 358 -2.09 24.09 -7.33
C ASP A 358 -2.17 23.05 -6.20
N ASP A 359 -3.31 22.40 -6.01
CA ASP A 359 -3.58 21.45 -4.95
C ASP A 359 -3.42 19.96 -5.34
N TRP A 360 -3.04 19.64 -6.59
CA TRP A 360 -2.96 18.25 -7.08
C TRP A 360 -1.94 17.35 -6.37
N ILE A 361 -0.99 17.91 -5.60
CA ILE A 361 -0.06 17.17 -4.74
C ILE A 361 -0.35 17.50 -3.27
N ALA A 362 -0.51 16.47 -2.43
CA ALA A 362 -0.68 16.58 -0.99
C ALA A 362 0.32 15.70 -0.23
N PHE A 363 0.65 16.12 1.00
CA PHE A 363 1.53 15.38 1.91
C PHE A 363 0.79 14.95 3.17
N LEU A 364 1.10 13.76 3.65
CA LEU A 364 0.63 13.21 4.92
C LEU A 364 1.84 12.81 5.75
N GLY A 365 1.77 13.01 7.06
CA GLY A 365 2.87 12.68 7.96
C GLY A 365 4.10 13.57 7.74
N GLY A 366 5.03 13.52 8.71
CA GLY A 366 6.19 14.39 8.76
C GLY A 366 5.93 15.69 9.53
N THR A 367 6.93 16.14 10.29
CA THR A 367 6.92 17.47 10.90
C THR A 367 6.85 18.51 9.79
N GLN A 368 5.67 19.10 9.58
CA GLN A 368 5.59 20.42 9.00
C GLN A 368 6.34 21.36 9.95
N GLU A 369 7.64 21.55 9.74
CA GLU A 369 8.35 22.66 10.35
C GLU A 369 7.68 23.95 9.88
N GLY A 370 6.89 24.54 10.78
CA GLY A 370 6.55 25.95 10.79
C GLY A 370 6.06 26.51 9.46
N GLY A 371 4.77 26.33 9.17
CA GLY A 371 3.98 27.38 8.55
C GLY A 371 3.88 28.59 9.49
N GLY A 372 5.02 29.18 9.83
CA GLY A 372 5.13 30.44 10.53
C GLY A 372 4.58 31.52 9.61
N THR A 373 3.39 31.98 9.95
CA THR A 373 2.77 33.16 9.39
C THR A 373 3.72 34.34 9.65
N VAL A 374 4.56 34.68 8.67
CA VAL A 374 5.25 35.98 8.64
C VAL A 374 4.22 36.98 8.12
N ALA A 375 3.28 37.33 8.99
CA ALA A 375 2.44 38.50 8.84
C ALA A 375 2.80 39.47 9.98
N ASP A 376 2.96 40.74 9.62
CA ASP A 376 3.16 41.92 10.48
C ASP A 376 4.50 42.12 11.17
N ALA A 377 5.44 42.71 10.40
CA ALA A 377 6.20 43.87 10.88
C ALA A 377 6.54 44.79 9.70
N MET A 378 5.53 45.46 9.13
CA MET A 378 5.73 46.72 8.41
C MET A 378 4.81 47.75 9.05
N THR A 379 5.39 48.66 9.83
CA THR A 379 4.79 49.94 10.15
C THR A 379 5.92 50.98 10.09
N PRO A 380 5.72 52.10 9.38
CA PRO A 380 6.77 53.02 8.94
C PRO A 380 7.53 53.75 10.03
#